data_AF-A0A5J9VSS2-F1
#
_entry.id   AF-A0A5J9VSS2-F1
#
_cell.length_a   1.000
_cell.length_b   1.000
_cell.length_c   1.000
_cell.angle_alpha   90.00
_cell.angle_beta   90.00
_cell.angle_gamma   90.00
#
_symmetry.space_group_name_H-M   'P 1'
#
loop_
_entity.id
_entity.type
_entity.pdbx_description
1 polymer ?
#
loop_
_entity_poly.entity_id
_entity_poly.type
_entity_poly.pdbx_seq_one_letter_code
_entity_poly.pdbx_strand_id
1 'polypeptide(L)'
;MKFREFRKFHRIHRLSLVAQLGFGKFSYCLTNYFETRLTSPLLFGSLADLTAGGRPGGTAVQSTPLLQAAQSATFYYVSLEGISIGNTRLPIPRHVFELQSDGTGGVFFDSSTTFTGLDERAFRVVRRHVEEICSACLHRTIRA
;
A
#
# COMPACT_ATOMS: atom_id res chain seq x y z
N MET A 1 -5.15 -6.52 1.08
CA MET A 1 -4.35 -5.69 2.00
C MET A 1 -5.28 -4.63 2.58
N LYS A 2 -5.61 -4.66 3.89
CA LYS A 2 -6.54 -3.68 4.50
C LYS A 2 -5.73 -2.53 5.08
N PHE A 3 -5.42 -1.54 4.21
CA PHE A 3 -4.61 -0.40 4.60
C PHE A 3 -5.30 0.47 5.65
N ARG A 4 -4.46 1.17 6.42
CA ARG A 4 -4.84 1.98 7.56
C ARG A 4 -4.28 3.42 7.37
N GLU A 5 -5.10 4.46 7.66
CA GLU A 5 -5.04 5.94 7.41
C GLU A 5 -3.70 6.68 7.52
N PHE A 6 -3.57 7.71 6.70
CA PHE A 6 -2.42 8.60 6.65
C PHE A 6 -2.60 9.79 7.61
N ARG A 7 -2.21 9.63 8.88
CA ARG A 7 -2.00 10.78 9.78
C ARG A 7 -0.58 11.31 9.66
N LYS A 8 -0.50 12.52 9.09
CA LYS A 8 0.63 13.47 9.19
C LYS A 8 1.95 12.97 8.58
N PHE A 9 2.14 13.30 7.29
CA PHE A 9 3.44 13.21 6.61
C PHE A 9 4.49 14.03 7.36
N HIS A 10 5.40 13.39 8.11
CA HIS A 10 6.36 14.11 8.95
C HIS A 10 7.61 14.64 8.22
N ARG A 11 7.80 14.28 6.93
CA ARG A 11 8.68 14.99 5.99
C ARG A 11 8.30 14.62 4.56
N ILE A 12 7.64 15.52 3.86
CA ILE A 12 7.55 15.50 2.40
C ILE A 12 8.90 16.02 1.86
N HIS A 13 9.50 15.35 0.88
CA HIS A 13 10.80 15.76 0.33
C HIS A 13 10.73 17.19 -0.23
N ARG A 14 11.68 18.07 0.12
CA ARG A 14 11.63 19.52 -0.19
C ARG A 14 11.54 19.82 -1.69
N LEU A 15 12.11 18.96 -2.53
CA LEU A 15 12.06 19.10 -4.00
C LEU A 15 10.84 18.42 -4.64
N SER A 16 9.96 17.77 -3.89
CA SER A 16 8.72 17.20 -4.44
C SER A 16 7.70 18.30 -4.77
N LEU A 17 6.83 18.03 -5.74
CA LEU A 17 5.75 18.95 -6.14
C LEU A 17 4.88 19.38 -4.94
N VAL A 18 4.54 18.45 -4.05
CA VAL A 18 3.67 18.72 -2.90
C VAL A 18 4.30 19.76 -1.95
N ALA A 19 5.61 19.64 -1.69
CA ALA A 19 6.35 20.61 -0.88
C ALA A 19 6.57 21.95 -1.60
N GLN A 20 6.86 21.93 -2.91
CA GLN A 20 7.07 23.15 -3.70
C GLN A 20 5.78 23.99 -3.80
N LEU A 21 4.61 23.36 -3.84
CA LEU A 21 3.29 24.02 -3.79
C LEU A 21 2.88 24.46 -2.37
N GLY A 22 3.73 24.26 -1.35
CA GLY A 22 3.44 24.64 0.04
C GLY A 22 2.42 23.74 0.76
N PHE A 23 2.09 22.57 0.20
CA PHE A 23 1.12 21.65 0.81
C PHE A 23 1.81 20.62 1.71
N GLY A 24 1.18 20.32 2.85
CA GLY A 24 1.63 19.27 3.79
C GLY A 24 0.98 17.89 3.58
N LYS A 25 0.05 17.76 2.62
CA LYS A 25 -0.65 16.52 2.29
C LYS A 25 -1.18 16.51 0.86
N PHE A 26 -1.30 15.32 0.31
CA PHE A 26 -1.97 15.01 -0.96
C PHE A 26 -2.74 13.70 -0.81
N SER A 27 -3.72 13.46 -1.67
CA SER A 27 -4.42 12.19 -1.80
C SER A 27 -4.72 11.91 -3.26
N TYR A 28 -4.82 10.64 -3.63
CA TYR A 28 -5.08 10.23 -5.00
C TYR A 28 -6.00 9.01 -5.05
N CYS A 29 -6.72 8.85 -6.15
CA CYS A 29 -7.52 7.66 -6.43
C CYS A 29 -7.18 7.17 -7.83
N LEU A 30 -6.45 6.06 -7.92
CA LEU A 30 -6.15 5.44 -9.22
C LEU A 30 -7.39 4.69 -9.73
N THR A 31 -7.78 4.99 -10.96
CA THR A 31 -8.86 4.32 -11.68
C THR A 31 -8.35 3.02 -12.33
N ASN A 32 -9.27 2.21 -12.88
CA ASN A 32 -8.88 0.97 -13.57
C ASN A 32 -7.98 1.29 -14.77
N TYR A 33 -6.79 0.70 -14.81
CA TYR A 33 -5.79 0.87 -15.87
C TYR A 33 -6.35 0.61 -17.28
N PHE A 34 -7.33 -0.29 -17.41
CA PHE A 34 -7.94 -0.64 -18.70
C PHE A 34 -9.12 0.27 -19.10
N GLU A 35 -9.59 1.17 -18.22
CA GLU A 35 -10.74 2.04 -18.49
C GLU A 35 -10.28 3.48 -18.79
N THR A 36 -10.16 3.79 -20.08
CA THR A 36 -9.61 5.06 -20.57
C THR A 36 -10.57 6.25 -20.42
N ARG A 37 -11.85 6.02 -20.09
CA ARG A 37 -12.85 7.10 -19.88
C ARG A 37 -12.84 7.66 -18.46
N LEU A 38 -12.13 7.03 -17.52
CA LEU A 38 -12.10 7.44 -16.12
C LEU A 38 -10.84 8.22 -15.76
N THR A 39 -11.03 9.43 -15.25
CA THR A 39 -9.94 10.28 -14.74
C THR A 39 -9.59 9.93 -13.29
N SER A 40 -8.30 9.69 -13.02
CA SER A 40 -7.77 9.54 -11.66
C SER A 40 -7.52 10.92 -11.01
N PRO A 41 -8.23 11.31 -9.93
CA PRO A 41 -7.96 12.58 -9.25
C PRO A 41 -6.69 12.53 -8.40
N LEU A 42 -5.95 13.64 -8.41
CA LEU A 42 -4.87 13.97 -7.48
C LEU A 42 -5.24 15.28 -6.77
N LEU A 43 -5.39 15.23 -5.46
CA LEU A 43 -5.86 16.33 -4.63
C LEU A 43 -4.76 16.77 -3.66
N PHE A 44 -4.71 18.07 -3.35
CA PHE A 44 -3.70 18.66 -2.47
C PHE A 44 -4.33 19.49 -1.35
N GLY A 45 -3.58 19.72 -0.27
CA GLY A 45 -4.01 20.64 0.79
C GLY A 45 -5.31 20.20 1.47
N SER A 46 -6.25 21.13 1.68
CA SER A 46 -7.55 20.83 2.29
C SER A 46 -8.41 19.87 1.46
N LEU A 47 -8.30 19.89 0.13
CA LEU A 47 -9.03 18.98 -0.76
C LEU A 47 -8.58 17.52 -0.63
N ALA A 48 -7.36 17.30 -0.11
CA ALA A 48 -6.83 15.97 0.16
C ALA A 48 -7.31 15.36 1.49
N ASP A 49 -8.27 15.97 2.18
CA ASP A 49 -8.79 15.41 3.43
C ASP A 49 -9.66 14.18 3.18
N LEU A 50 -9.33 13.09 3.88
CA LEU A 50 -10.04 11.81 3.81
C LEU A 50 -10.82 11.50 5.09
N THR A 51 -10.87 12.43 6.05
CA THR A 51 -11.70 12.26 7.26
C THR A 51 -13.18 12.29 6.91
N ALA A 52 -13.99 11.56 7.68
CA ALA A 52 -15.39 11.27 7.34
C ALA A 52 -16.34 12.48 7.28
N GLY A 53 -15.87 13.70 7.60
CA GLY A 53 -16.66 14.93 7.54
C GLY A 53 -17.06 15.39 6.12
N GLY A 54 -16.50 14.79 5.07
CA GLY A 54 -16.77 15.19 3.68
C GLY A 54 -17.88 14.42 2.94
N ARG A 55 -18.37 13.28 3.46
CA ARG A 55 -19.37 12.43 2.77
C ARG A 55 -20.32 11.73 3.75
N PRO A 56 -21.65 11.97 3.68
CA PRO A 56 -22.63 11.15 4.38
C PRO A 56 -22.46 9.68 3.99
N GLY A 57 -22.34 8.79 4.98
CA GLY A 57 -22.08 7.35 4.75
C GLY A 57 -20.64 6.99 4.38
N GLY A 58 -19.68 7.92 4.42
CA GLY A 58 -18.27 7.62 4.20
C GLY A 58 -17.70 6.69 5.29
N THR A 59 -17.06 5.58 4.89
CA THR A 59 -16.36 4.70 5.83
C THR A 59 -15.09 5.36 6.37
N ALA A 60 -14.76 5.09 7.64
CA ALA A 60 -13.56 5.63 8.26
C ALA A 60 -12.28 5.04 7.66
N VAL A 61 -11.38 5.90 7.21
CA VAL A 61 -9.96 5.58 6.98
C VAL A 61 -9.28 5.61 8.38
N GLN A 62 -8.60 4.57 8.90
CA GLN A 62 -8.05 4.52 10.31
C GLN A 62 -6.60 3.96 10.39
N SER A 63 -5.64 4.47 11.19
CA SER A 63 -4.23 4.84 10.79
C SER A 63 -3.04 3.83 10.63
N THR A 64 -2.06 4.13 9.72
CA THR A 64 -0.65 3.62 9.69
C THR A 64 0.40 4.74 9.52
N PRO A 65 1.52 4.77 10.29
CA PRO A 65 2.59 5.75 10.13
C PRO A 65 3.50 5.51 8.92
N LEU A 66 4.07 6.59 8.39
CA LEU A 66 5.21 6.52 7.46
C LEU A 66 6.52 6.27 8.23
N LEU A 67 7.38 5.42 7.69
CA LEU A 67 8.72 5.16 8.20
C LEU A 67 9.72 6.15 7.59
N GLN A 68 10.76 6.51 8.35
CA GLN A 68 11.85 7.34 7.88
C GLN A 68 13.07 6.48 7.54
N ALA A 69 13.43 6.40 6.26
CA ALA A 69 14.70 5.82 5.85
C ALA A 69 15.86 6.77 6.21
N ALA A 70 17.00 6.23 6.63
CA ALA A 70 18.16 7.01 7.06
C ALA A 70 18.82 7.80 5.91
N GLN A 71 18.73 7.29 4.69
CA GLN A 71 19.28 7.89 3.48
C GLN A 71 18.15 8.42 2.59
N SER A 72 18.22 9.71 2.25
CA SER A 72 17.36 10.45 1.28
C SER A 72 16.07 9.73 0.86
N ALA A 73 15.08 9.69 1.76
CA ALA A 73 13.84 8.93 1.55
C ALA A 73 12.97 9.52 0.40
N THR A 74 13.20 9.03 -0.82
CA THR A 74 12.36 9.33 -2.00
C THR A 74 11.01 8.63 -1.93
N PHE A 75 10.94 7.47 -1.27
CA PHE A 75 9.75 6.61 -1.20
C PHE A 75 8.97 6.76 0.10
N TYR A 76 7.65 6.54 0.02
CA TYR A 76 6.74 6.54 1.17
C TYR A 76 6.73 5.15 1.83
N TYR A 77 7.72 4.90 2.70
CA TYR A 77 7.83 3.64 3.44
C TYR A 77 6.76 3.48 4.53
N VAL A 78 6.31 2.25 4.78
CA VAL A 78 5.34 1.86 5.81
C VAL A 78 5.73 0.55 6.48
N SER A 79 5.27 0.33 7.71
CA SER A 79 5.39 -0.97 8.39
C SER A 79 4.35 -1.96 7.86
N LEU A 80 4.80 -3.08 7.30
CA LEU A 80 3.95 -4.23 6.97
C LEU A 80 4.19 -5.37 7.97
N GLU A 81 3.16 -5.74 8.71
CA GLU A 81 3.24 -6.83 9.70
C GLU A 81 3.14 -8.23 9.08
N GLY A 82 2.66 -8.33 7.84
CA GLY A 82 2.48 -9.58 7.10
C GLY A 82 1.24 -9.61 6.21
N ILE A 83 1.07 -10.72 5.50
CA ILE A 83 0.09 -10.87 4.42
C ILE A 83 -0.94 -11.94 4.81
N SER A 84 -2.22 -11.66 4.56
CA SER A 84 -3.31 -12.64 4.69
C SER A 84 -4.02 -12.82 3.36
N ILE A 85 -4.44 -14.05 3.07
CA ILE A 85 -5.28 -14.42 1.91
C ILE A 85 -6.56 -15.05 2.46
N GLY A 86 -7.71 -14.45 2.14
CA GLY A 86 -8.95 -14.74 2.86
C GLY A 86 -8.77 -14.51 4.36
N ASN A 87 -9.11 -15.54 5.16
CA ASN A 87 -8.95 -15.52 6.62
C ASN A 87 -7.59 -16.07 7.10
N THR A 88 -6.74 -16.57 6.19
CA THR A 88 -5.46 -17.21 6.55
C THR A 88 -4.33 -16.19 6.57
N ARG A 89 -3.69 -15.99 7.73
CA ARG A 89 -2.43 -15.24 7.83
C ARG A 89 -1.27 -16.14 7.40
N LEU A 90 -0.49 -15.69 6.41
CA LEU A 90 0.64 -16.45 5.90
C LEU A 90 1.81 -16.44 6.89
N PRO A 91 2.56 -17.55 7.02
CA PRO A 91 3.70 -17.67 7.93
C PRO A 91 4.96 -17.01 7.33
N ILE A 92 4.90 -15.69 7.12
CA ILE A 92 6.02 -14.89 6.62
C ILE A 92 6.63 -14.14 7.82
N PRO A 93 7.92 -14.34 8.16
CA PRO A 93 8.57 -13.63 9.26
C PRO A 93 8.56 -12.11 9.05
N ARG A 94 8.28 -11.34 10.10
CA ARG A 94 8.17 -9.87 10.04
C ARG A 94 9.42 -9.20 9.45
N HIS A 95 10.61 -9.71 9.77
CA HIS A 95 11.90 -9.19 9.28
C HIS A 95 12.05 -9.22 7.74
N VAL A 96 11.22 -9.99 7.02
CA VAL A 96 11.18 -9.99 5.55
C VAL A 96 10.67 -8.64 5.00
N PHE A 97 9.91 -7.88 5.81
CA PHE A 97 9.33 -6.59 5.44
C PHE A 97 9.97 -5.40 6.17
N GLU A 98 10.98 -5.64 7.02
CA GLU A 98 11.58 -4.59 7.84
C GLU A 98 12.53 -3.72 7.02
N LEU A 99 12.38 -2.40 7.18
CA LEU A 99 13.29 -1.39 6.64
C LEU A 99 14.55 -1.37 7.51
N GLN A 100 15.70 -1.65 6.90
CA GLN A 100 16.98 -1.71 7.59
C GLN A 100 17.57 -0.31 7.81
N SER A 101 18.51 -0.20 8.76
CA SER A 101 19.14 1.08 9.10
C SER A 101 20.01 1.66 7.97
N ASP A 102 20.49 0.81 7.06
CA ASP A 102 21.19 1.20 5.84
C ASP A 102 20.24 1.66 4.71
N GLY A 103 18.92 1.58 4.90
CA GLY A 103 17.90 1.92 3.92
C GLY A 103 17.49 0.78 2.98
N THR A 104 18.04 -0.43 3.16
CA THR A 104 17.64 -1.62 2.38
C THR A 104 16.34 -2.25 2.90
N GLY A 105 15.68 -3.03 2.05
CA GLY A 105 14.41 -3.70 2.38
C GLY A 105 13.25 -2.72 2.57
N GLY A 106 12.40 -3.00 3.56
CA GLY A 106 11.18 -2.24 3.82
C GLY A 106 10.05 -2.48 2.81
N VAL A 107 8.94 -1.77 3.02
CA VAL A 107 7.77 -1.75 2.13
C VAL A 107 7.39 -0.29 1.87
N PHE A 108 7.13 0.07 0.62
CA PHE A 108 6.79 1.43 0.22
C PHE A 108 5.69 1.45 -0.84
N PHE A 109 5.06 2.61 -1.03
CA PHE A 109 4.13 2.85 -2.12
C PHE A 109 4.87 3.34 -3.37
N ASP A 110 4.61 2.70 -4.50
CA ASP A 110 5.11 3.09 -5.81
C ASP A 110 3.96 3.09 -6.83
N SER A 111 3.65 4.26 -7.39
CA SER A 111 2.65 4.42 -8.45
C SER A 111 3.25 4.33 -9.86
N SER A 112 4.57 4.17 -10.00
CA SER A 112 5.26 3.99 -11.27
C SER A 112 5.32 2.53 -11.73
N THR A 113 4.98 1.58 -10.85
CA THR A 113 4.93 0.13 -11.14
C THR A 113 3.49 -0.39 -11.24
N THR A 114 3.15 -1.10 -12.31
CA THR A 114 1.84 -1.73 -12.52
C THR A 114 1.54 -2.86 -11.53
N PHE A 115 2.57 -3.60 -11.10
CA PHE A 115 2.44 -4.79 -10.26
C PHE A 115 3.14 -4.61 -8.92
N THR A 116 2.56 -5.17 -7.86
CA THR A 116 3.19 -5.20 -6.53
C THR A 116 4.38 -6.15 -6.52
N GLY A 117 5.58 -5.60 -6.33
CA GLY A 117 6.77 -6.40 -6.00
C GLY A 117 6.71 -6.96 -4.58
N LEU A 118 7.29 -8.13 -4.38
CA LEU A 118 7.48 -8.76 -3.06
C LEU A 118 8.91 -9.28 -2.95
N ASP A 119 9.50 -9.21 -1.75
CA ASP A 119 10.71 -9.97 -1.42
C ASP A 119 10.51 -11.46 -1.78
N GLU A 120 11.52 -12.12 -2.36
CA GLU A 120 11.39 -13.49 -2.86
C GLU A 120 10.88 -14.47 -1.78
N ARG A 121 11.29 -14.28 -0.52
CA ARG A 121 10.86 -15.10 0.63
C ARG A 121 9.37 -14.96 0.87
N ALA A 122 8.84 -13.73 0.79
CA ALA A 122 7.41 -13.46 0.89
C ALA A 122 6.65 -13.96 -0.35
N PHE A 123 7.17 -13.68 -1.56
CA PHE A 123 6.58 -14.10 -2.83
C PHE A 123 6.38 -15.62 -2.90
N ARG A 124 7.37 -16.41 -2.51
CA ARG A 124 7.29 -17.88 -2.53
C ARG A 124 6.20 -18.43 -1.61
N VAL A 125 5.98 -17.82 -0.45
CA VAL A 125 4.90 -18.21 0.48
C VAL A 125 3.53 -17.79 -0.06
N VAL A 126 3.41 -16.57 -0.59
CA VAL A 126 2.19 -16.07 -1.23
C VAL A 126 1.80 -16.94 -2.43
N ARG A 127 2.73 -17.18 -3.35
CA ARG A 127 2.49 -17.97 -4.57
C ARG A 127 2.03 -19.38 -4.25
N ARG A 128 2.73 -20.08 -3.36
CA ARG A 128 2.34 -21.44 -2.92
C ARG A 128 0.91 -21.47 -2.37
N HIS A 129 0.55 -20.51 -1.51
CA HIS A 129 -0.79 -20.53 -0.92
C HIS A 129 -1.90 -20.19 -1.93
N VAL A 130 -1.61 -19.35 -2.93
CA VAL A 130 -2.52 -19.13 -4.07
C VAL A 130 -2.66 -20.41 -4.91
N GLU A 131 -1.56 -21.09 -5.22
CA GLU A 131 -1.55 -22.38 -5.94
C GLU A 131 -2.38 -23.45 -5.20
N GLU A 132 -2.22 -23.56 -3.87
CA GLU A 132 -3.00 -24.45 -2.99
C GLU A 132 -4.51 -24.16 -3.05
N ILE A 133 -4.92 -22.89 -2.93
CA ILE A 133 -6.33 -22.48 -2.99
C ILE A 133 -6.92 -22.75 -4.38
N CYS A 134 -6.21 -22.39 -5.45
CA CYS A 134 -6.66 -22.60 -6.83
C CYS A 134 -6.84 -24.09 -7.16
N SER A 135 -5.91 -24.95 -6.72
CA SER A 135 -6.00 -26.41 -6.90
C SER A 135 -7.17 -27.00 -6.10
N ALA A 136 -7.41 -26.51 -4.88
CA ALA A 136 -8.55 -26.92 -4.07
C ALA A 136 -9.90 -26.50 -4.68
N CYS A 137 -9.97 -25.34 -5.33
CA CYS A 137 -11.15 -24.95 -6.13
C CYS A 137 -11.38 -25.90 -7.31
N LEU A 138 -10.34 -26.21 -8.09
CA LEU A 138 -10.44 -27.10 -9.26
C LEU A 138 -10.96 -28.49 -8.88
N HIS A 139 -10.44 -29.06 -7.78
CA HIS A 139 -10.87 -30.38 -7.31
C HIS A 139 -12.27 -30.41 -6.68
N ARG A 140 -12.78 -29.28 -6.16
CA ARG A 140 -14.16 -29.19 -5.66
C ARG A 140 -15.19 -29.15 -6.79
N THR A 141 -14.89 -28.49 -7.90
CA THR A 141 -15.80 -28.42 -9.07
C THR A 141 -15.94 -29.75 -9.81
N ILE A 142 -14.95 -30.66 -9.71
CA ILE A 142 -14.96 -31.99 -10.35
C ILE A 142 -15.66 -33.06 -9.48
N ARG A 143 -16.03 -32.74 -8.23
CA ARG A 143 -16.68 -33.66 -7.28
C ARG A 143 -18.10 -33.23 -6.88
N ALA A 144 -18.73 -32.39 -7.68
CA ALA A 144 -20.13 -31.98 -7.59
C ALA A 144 -20.86 -32.37 -8.88
#